data_AF-X1DTA3-F1
#
_entry.id   AF-X1DTA3-F1
#
_cell.length_a   1.000
_cell.length_b   1.000
_cell.length_c   1.000
_cell.angle_alpha   90.00
_cell.angle_beta   90.00
_cell.angle_gamma   90.00
#
_symmetry.space_group_name_H-M   'P 1'
#
loop_
_entity.id
_entity.type
_entity.pdbx_description
1 polymer ?
#
loop_
_entity_poly.entity_id
_entity_poly.type
_entity_poly.pdbx_seq_one_letter_code
_entity_poly.pdbx_strand_id
1 'polypeptide(L)'
;MSYVYFNGLDVDVMYLGKLSDRILVILLLFSFILVNITIAEDEIESKVNANFDIEFVTGTDLKIIVTLDVDKINIFDTNYDGDDIQTVSNDDLETMGAIKLRLRQLLESQIESSFEFASVDTLISKPTYNSTEFHDEYGITLTSAFFDLNETVNSNDFINGVMDMGAVVNYTFNLQAEPGWNNE
;
A
#
# COMPACT_ATOMS: atom_id res chain seq x y z
N MET A 1 -20.67 -62.42 -20.33
CA MET A 1 -19.56 -61.93 -19.50
C MET A 1 -18.47 -61.55 -20.48
N SER A 2 -18.18 -60.25 -20.66
CA SER A 2 -17.18 -59.77 -21.62
C SER A 2 -15.89 -59.49 -20.88
N TYR A 3 -14.78 -60.00 -21.40
CA TYR A 3 -13.42 -59.81 -20.89
C TYR A 3 -12.62 -59.00 -21.90
N VAL A 4 -11.69 -58.17 -21.43
CA VAL A 4 -10.74 -57.46 -22.29
C VAL A 4 -9.34 -57.97 -21.92
N TYR A 5 -8.61 -58.48 -22.91
CA TYR A 5 -7.27 -59.02 -22.73
C TYR A 5 -6.24 -57.89 -22.62
N PHE A 6 -5.64 -57.73 -21.44
CA PHE A 6 -4.45 -56.89 -21.24
C PHE A 6 -3.36 -57.72 -20.56
N ASN A 7 -2.21 -57.90 -21.23
CA ASN A 7 -1.02 -58.58 -20.69
C ASN A 7 -1.26 -59.94 -19.99
N GLY A 8 -2.07 -60.83 -20.59
CA GLY A 8 -2.18 -62.23 -20.15
C GLY A 8 -2.98 -62.47 -18.86
N LEU A 9 -3.70 -61.46 -18.34
CA LEU A 9 -4.64 -61.59 -17.22
C LEU A 9 -6.06 -61.33 -17.73
N ASP A 10 -6.98 -62.27 -17.49
CA ASP A 10 -8.42 -62.07 -17.70
C ASP A 10 -8.94 -61.08 -16.65
N VAL A 11 -9.07 -59.81 -17.02
CA VAL A 11 -9.65 -58.79 -16.16
C VAL A 11 -11.14 -58.66 -16.50
N ASP A 12 -11.99 -58.97 -15.52
CA ASP A 12 -13.43 -58.80 -15.66
C ASP A 12 -13.76 -57.31 -15.84
N VAL A 13 -14.40 -56.98 -16.97
CA VAL A 13 -14.78 -55.61 -17.34
C VAL A 13 -15.70 -54.98 -16.26
N MET A 14 -16.46 -55.81 -15.53
CA MET A 14 -17.27 -55.37 -14.40
C MET A 14 -16.43 -54.88 -13.22
N TYR A 15 -15.24 -55.46 -12.99
CA TYR A 15 -14.32 -55.03 -11.93
C TYR A 15 -13.57 -53.75 -12.30
N LEU A 16 -13.22 -53.59 -13.58
CA LEU A 16 -12.62 -52.35 -14.12
C LEU A 16 -13.58 -51.16 -14.01
N GLY A 17 -14.87 -51.35 -14.33
CA GLY A 17 -15.89 -50.30 -14.15
C GLY A 17 -16.01 -49.86 -12.70
N LYS A 18 -16.10 -50.81 -11.76
CA LYS A 18 -16.15 -50.52 -10.31
C LYS A 18 -14.89 -49.83 -9.78
N LEU A 19 -13.72 -50.10 -10.36
CA LEU A 19 -12.47 -49.44 -9.99
C LEU A 19 -12.42 -48.00 -10.51
N SER A 20 -12.86 -47.79 -11.76
CA SER A 20 -13.01 -46.46 -12.38
C SER A 20 -13.98 -45.58 -11.59
N ASP A 21 -15.13 -46.13 -11.18
CA ASP A 21 -16.13 -45.41 -10.39
C ASP A 21 -15.58 -44.96 -9.03
N ARG A 22 -14.77 -45.82 -8.37
CA ARG A 22 -14.13 -45.48 -7.09
C ARG A 22 -13.09 -44.37 -7.23
N ILE A 23 -12.30 -44.38 -8.31
CA ILE A 23 -11.33 -43.32 -8.61
C ILE A 23 -12.04 -41.99 -8.88
N LEU A 24 -13.16 -42.03 -9.63
CA LEU A 24 -13.96 -40.85 -9.93
C LEU A 24 -14.54 -40.22 -8.65
N VAL A 25 -15.04 -41.04 -7.71
CA VAL A 25 -15.56 -40.56 -6.42
C VAL A 25 -14.46 -39.96 -5.55
N ILE A 26 -13.26 -40.55 -5.54
CA ILE A 26 -12.11 -39.99 -4.81
C ILE A 26 -11.69 -38.64 -5.40
N LEU A 27 -11.62 -38.53 -6.73
CA LEU A 27 -11.31 -37.26 -7.41
C LEU A 27 -12.37 -36.19 -7.13
N LEU A 28 -13.65 -36.56 -7.12
CA LEU A 28 -14.74 -35.67 -6.79
C LEU A 28 -14.65 -35.18 -5.33
N LEU A 29 -14.33 -36.07 -4.38
CA LEU A 29 -14.11 -35.70 -2.97
C LEU A 29 -12.89 -34.78 -2.80
N PHE A 30 -11.80 -35.01 -3.53
CA PHE A 30 -10.64 -34.11 -3.52
C PHE A 30 -10.95 -32.73 -4.12
N SER A 31 -11.85 -32.64 -5.10
CA SER A 31 -12.25 -31.36 -5.68
C SER A 31 -12.95 -30.45 -4.68
N PHE A 32 -13.69 -30.99 -3.70
CA PHE A 32 -14.30 -30.20 -2.63
C PHE A 32 -13.29 -29.67 -1.60
N ILE A 33 -12.11 -30.30 -1.47
CA ILE A 33 -11.07 -29.85 -0.53
C ILE A 33 -10.29 -28.67 -1.13
N LEU A 34 -10.11 -28.63 -2.45
CA LEU A 34 -9.37 -27.57 -3.13
C LEU A 34 -10.12 -26.22 -3.21
N VAL A 35 -11.45 -26.22 -3.05
CA VAL A 35 -12.28 -25.00 -3.16
C VAL A 35 -12.26 -24.17 -1.87
N ASN A 36 -11.76 -24.72 -0.76
CA ASN A 36 -11.71 -24.02 0.53
C ASN A 36 -10.31 -23.59 0.96
N ILE A 37 -9.39 -23.36 0.01
CA ILE A 37 -8.22 -22.52 0.30
C ILE A 37 -8.72 -21.08 0.33
N THR A 38 -9.37 -20.70 1.42
CA THR A 38 -9.43 -19.30 1.81
C THR A 38 -8.00 -18.87 2.02
N ILE A 39 -7.47 -18.04 1.12
CA ILE A 39 -6.30 -17.21 1.42
C ILE A 39 -6.72 -16.46 2.69
N ALA A 40 -6.01 -16.70 3.79
CA ALA A 40 -6.22 -15.92 4.99
C ALA A 40 -6.09 -14.45 4.57
N GLU A 41 -7.13 -13.67 4.83
CA GLU A 41 -7.08 -12.22 4.65
C GLU A 41 -5.90 -11.76 5.51
N ASP A 42 -4.89 -11.14 4.90
CA ASP A 42 -3.71 -10.67 5.62
C ASP A 42 -4.18 -9.85 6.82
N GLU A 43 -3.71 -10.21 8.01
CA GLU A 43 -4.05 -9.49 9.22
C GLU A 43 -3.63 -8.03 9.01
N ILE A 44 -4.54 -7.08 9.21
CA ILE A 44 -4.25 -5.66 9.02
C ILE A 44 -3.06 -5.27 9.92
N GLU A 45 -1.90 -5.07 9.28
CA GLU A 45 -0.61 -4.82 9.94
C GLU A 45 -0.55 -3.43 10.59
N SER A 46 -1.36 -2.48 10.09
CA SER A 46 -1.44 -1.12 10.64
C SER A 46 -2.85 -0.55 10.55
N LYS A 47 -3.25 0.24 11.56
CA LYS A 47 -4.50 0.99 11.57
C LYS A 47 -4.16 2.44 11.85
N VAL A 48 -4.24 3.26 10.81
CA VAL A 48 -3.81 4.67 10.86
C VAL A 48 -4.87 5.52 10.20
N ASN A 49 -5.33 6.57 10.88
CA ASN A 49 -6.12 7.62 10.24
C ASN A 49 -5.17 8.75 9.87
N ALA A 50 -5.11 9.10 8.59
CA ALA A 50 -4.18 10.07 8.04
C ALA A 50 -4.94 11.25 7.45
N ASN A 51 -4.60 12.47 7.85
CA ASN A 51 -5.13 13.69 7.28
C ASN A 51 -4.04 14.39 6.48
N PHE A 52 -4.30 14.64 5.19
CA PHE A 52 -3.39 15.34 4.28
C PHE A 52 -3.93 16.73 3.94
N ASP A 53 -3.30 17.78 4.48
CA ASP A 53 -3.57 19.15 4.05
C ASP A 53 -2.60 19.54 2.93
N ILE A 54 -3.14 19.79 1.74
CA ILE A 54 -2.38 20.06 0.51
C ILE A 54 -2.62 21.50 0.08
N GLU A 55 -1.55 22.31 0.13
CA GLU A 55 -1.54 23.71 -0.28
C GLU A 55 -0.73 23.88 -1.58
N PHE A 56 -1.30 24.56 -2.57
CA PHE A 56 -0.54 25.04 -3.72
C PHE A 56 0.18 26.34 -3.36
N VAL A 57 1.51 26.29 -3.33
CA VAL A 57 2.37 27.47 -3.09
C VAL A 57 2.57 28.24 -4.41
N THR A 58 2.77 27.50 -5.50
CA THR A 58 2.82 28.02 -6.88
C THR A 58 2.05 27.08 -7.81
N GLY A 59 2.04 27.35 -9.12
CA GLY A 59 1.52 26.40 -10.11
C GLY A 59 2.33 25.10 -10.20
N THR A 60 3.52 25.03 -9.61
CA THR A 60 4.36 23.82 -9.66
C THR A 60 4.82 23.33 -8.30
N ASP A 61 4.67 24.12 -7.24
CA ASP A 61 5.10 23.76 -5.90
C ASP A 61 3.90 23.58 -4.99
N LEU A 62 3.87 22.44 -4.30
CA LEU A 62 2.87 22.11 -3.29
C LEU A 62 3.56 21.90 -1.95
N LYS A 63 2.84 22.26 -0.90
CA LYS A 63 3.17 21.89 0.48
C LYS A 63 2.13 20.89 0.97
N ILE A 64 2.59 19.79 1.54
CA ILE A 64 1.74 18.78 2.17
C ILE A 64 2.06 18.75 3.66
N ILE A 65 1.05 18.97 4.49
CA ILE A 65 1.12 18.83 5.95
C ILE A 65 0.34 17.57 6.30
N VAL A 66 1.01 16.63 6.97
CA VAL A 66 0.43 15.34 7.32
C VAL A 66 0.28 15.23 8.83
N THR A 67 -0.91 14.82 9.26
CA THR A 67 -1.19 14.43 10.64
C THR A 67 -1.72 13.01 10.66
N LEU A 68 -1.14 12.13 11.47
CA LEU A 68 -1.56 10.74 11.62
C LEU A 68 -2.01 10.46 13.05
N ASP A 69 -3.16 9.80 13.18
CA ASP A 69 -3.63 9.15 14.40
C ASP A 69 -3.40 7.64 14.26
N VAL A 70 -2.48 7.09 15.06
CA VAL A 70 -1.98 5.72 14.92
C VAL A 70 -2.61 4.84 15.99
N ASP A 71 -3.61 4.05 15.58
CA ASP A 71 -4.26 3.07 16.46
C ASP A 71 -3.42 1.80 16.62
N LYS A 72 -2.75 1.37 15.53
CA LYS A 72 -1.91 0.15 15.51
C LYS A 72 -0.82 0.29 14.45
N ILE A 73 0.41 -0.11 14.77
CA ILE A 73 1.50 -0.23 13.80
C ILE A 73 2.44 -1.39 14.12
N ASN A 74 2.91 -2.09 13.09
CA ASN A 74 3.94 -3.11 13.22
C ASN A 74 5.35 -2.52 13.03
N ILE A 75 6.24 -2.75 14.00
CA ILE A 75 7.65 -2.37 13.98
C ILE A 75 8.48 -3.59 14.41
N PHE A 76 9.42 -4.05 13.56
CA PHE A 76 10.32 -5.18 13.84
C PHE A 76 9.60 -6.41 14.44
N ASP A 77 8.55 -6.87 13.76
CA ASP A 77 7.72 -8.02 14.18
C ASP A 77 6.90 -7.80 15.47
N THR A 78 6.90 -6.59 16.02
CA THR A 78 6.14 -6.21 17.21
C THR A 78 5.00 -5.27 16.81
N ASN A 79 3.78 -5.62 17.21
CA ASN A 79 2.64 -4.73 17.07
C ASN A 79 2.58 -3.78 18.26
N TYR A 80 2.52 -2.49 18.00
CA TYR A 80 2.28 -1.44 18.98
C TYR A 80 0.89 -0.87 18.75
N ASP A 81 0.07 -0.84 19.80
CA ASP A 81 -1.19 -0.10 19.78
C ASP A 81 -1.02 1.35 20.28
N GLY A 82 -2.09 2.16 20.23
CA GLY A 82 -2.03 3.55 20.66
C GLY A 82 -1.57 3.75 22.12
N ASP A 83 -1.93 2.85 23.03
CA ASP A 83 -1.53 2.92 24.45
C ASP A 83 -0.05 2.54 24.62
N ASP A 84 0.42 1.52 23.87
CA ASP A 84 1.83 1.14 23.80
C ASP A 84 2.69 2.28 23.27
N ILE A 85 2.27 2.92 22.18
CA ILE A 85 3.00 4.04 21.55
C ILE A 85 3.11 5.21 22.53
N GLN A 86 2.05 5.52 23.26
CA GLN A 86 2.07 6.56 24.29
C GLN A 86 3.03 6.21 25.44
N THR A 87 3.08 4.95 25.87
CA THR A 87 4.02 4.49 26.90
C THR A 87 5.47 4.59 26.40
N VAL A 88 5.75 4.06 25.21
CA VAL A 88 7.05 4.12 24.53
C VAL A 88 7.54 5.56 24.37
N SER A 89 6.65 6.52 24.09
CA SER A 89 7.01 7.93 23.92
C SER A 89 7.69 8.54 25.14
N ASN A 90 7.42 8.01 26.33
CA ASN A 90 7.98 8.49 27.60
C ASN A 90 9.15 7.63 28.10
N ASP A 91 9.13 6.33 27.82
CA ASP A 91 10.01 5.36 28.48
C ASP A 91 11.10 4.78 27.56
N ASP A 92 10.89 4.78 26.23
CA ASP A 92 11.80 4.19 25.25
C ASP A 92 11.92 5.04 23.98
N LEU A 93 12.87 5.98 24.02
CA LEU A 93 13.13 6.90 22.92
C LEU A 93 13.69 6.21 21.66
N GLU A 94 14.31 5.03 21.79
CA GLU A 94 14.85 4.30 20.64
C GLU A 94 13.71 3.67 19.83
N THR A 95 12.79 2.99 20.51
CA THR A 95 11.59 2.44 19.89
C THR A 95 10.69 3.54 19.30
N MET A 96 10.52 4.66 20.01
CA MET A 96 9.80 5.81 19.45
C MET A 96 10.47 6.39 18.19
N GLY A 97 11.80 6.41 18.16
CA GLY A 97 12.56 6.79 16.97
C GLY A 97 12.30 5.85 15.79
N ALA A 98 12.25 4.54 16.04
CA ALA A 98 11.93 3.54 15.02
C ALA A 98 10.49 3.67 14.50
N ILE A 99 9.51 3.88 15.38
CA ILE A 99 8.10 4.14 15.01
C ILE A 99 8.01 5.35 14.07
N LYS A 100 8.61 6.48 14.47
CA LYS A 100 8.63 7.71 13.67
C LYS A 100 9.27 7.51 12.31
N LEU A 101 10.39 6.80 12.25
CA LEU A 101 11.07 6.50 10.99
C LEU A 101 10.19 5.64 10.08
N ARG A 102 9.55 4.61 10.63
CA ARG A 102 8.66 3.73 9.84
C ARG A 102 7.46 4.49 9.28
N LEU A 103 6.80 5.31 10.09
CA LEU A 103 5.68 6.16 9.65
C LEU A 103 6.10 7.09 8.51
N ARG A 104 7.26 7.74 8.65
CA ARG A 104 7.82 8.59 7.59
C ARG A 104 8.08 7.81 6.30
N GLN A 105 8.68 6.63 6.37
CA GLN A 105 8.94 5.81 5.18
C GLN A 105 7.64 5.40 4.46
N LEU A 106 6.60 5.05 5.22
CA LEU A 106 5.29 4.72 4.67
C LEU A 106 4.62 5.94 4.03
N LEU A 107 4.80 7.13 4.60
CA LEU A 107 4.32 8.38 3.99
C LEU A 107 5.08 8.75 2.72
N GLU A 108 6.41 8.68 2.75
CA GLU A 108 7.26 8.95 1.58
C GLU A 108 6.84 8.05 0.41
N SER A 109 6.68 6.74 0.65
CA SER A 109 6.17 5.78 -0.34
C SER A 109 4.83 6.20 -0.95
N GLN A 110 3.84 6.54 -0.12
CA GLN A 110 2.51 6.97 -0.57
C GLN A 110 2.57 8.26 -1.38
N ILE A 111 3.35 9.25 -0.92
CA ILE A 111 3.47 10.56 -1.55
C ILE A 111 4.21 10.41 -2.89
N GLU A 112 5.35 9.74 -2.92
CA GLU A 112 6.11 9.49 -4.15
C GLU A 112 5.26 8.76 -5.19
N SER A 113 4.46 7.77 -4.77
CA SER A 113 3.55 7.07 -5.69
C SER A 113 2.37 7.94 -6.15
N SER A 114 1.91 8.87 -5.33
CA SER A 114 0.78 9.77 -5.66
C SER A 114 1.20 10.93 -6.57
N PHE A 115 2.46 11.34 -6.49
CA PHE A 115 3.08 12.44 -7.22
C PHE A 115 4.20 11.94 -8.14
N GLU A 116 3.89 10.94 -8.97
CA GLU A 116 4.84 10.38 -9.94
C GLU A 116 5.44 11.49 -10.81
N PHE A 117 6.76 11.42 -11.06
CA PHE A 117 7.54 12.43 -11.80
C PHE A 117 7.65 13.82 -11.14
N ALA A 118 7.22 13.96 -9.88
CA ALA A 118 7.57 15.12 -9.05
C ALA A 118 8.86 14.87 -8.24
N SER A 119 9.48 15.95 -7.77
CA SER A 119 10.45 15.87 -6.67
C SER A 119 9.70 15.92 -5.36
N VAL A 120 10.08 15.05 -4.41
CA VAL A 120 9.50 14.99 -3.07
C VAL A 120 10.62 15.24 -2.06
N ASP A 121 10.44 16.25 -1.22
CA ASP A 121 11.42 16.66 -0.21
C ASP A 121 10.76 16.77 1.17
N THR A 122 11.43 16.29 2.21
CA THR A 122 10.98 16.54 3.60
C THR A 122 11.27 17.99 4.00
N LEU A 123 10.27 18.72 4.49
CA LEU A 123 10.43 20.11 4.92
C LEU A 123 10.93 20.24 6.36
N ILE A 124 10.71 19.21 7.18
CA ILE A 124 11.20 19.16 8.56
C ILE A 124 12.19 18.02 8.77
N SER A 125 13.33 18.35 9.40
CA SER A 125 14.41 17.39 9.63
C SER A 125 13.99 16.18 10.48
N LYS A 126 13.06 16.38 11.42
CA LYS A 126 12.57 15.33 12.32
C LYS A 126 11.06 15.46 12.47
N PRO A 127 10.31 14.36 12.31
CA PRO A 127 8.88 14.39 12.54
C PRO A 127 8.60 14.44 14.03
N THR A 128 7.43 14.94 14.39
CA THR A 128 6.99 15.01 15.79
C THR A 128 5.95 13.95 16.07
N TYR A 129 5.88 13.51 17.32
CA TYR A 129 4.82 12.63 17.79
C TYR A 129 4.44 13.15 19.16
N ASN A 130 3.27 13.74 19.28
CA ASN A 130 2.81 14.41 20.49
C ASN A 130 1.46 13.83 20.91
N SER A 131 1.38 13.35 22.14
CA SER A 131 0.19 12.67 22.70
C SER A 131 -0.18 11.40 21.93
N THR A 132 -0.93 11.54 20.83
CA THR A 132 -1.44 10.47 19.96
C THR A 132 -1.17 10.74 18.48
N GLU A 133 -0.72 11.94 18.13
CA GLU A 133 -0.60 12.39 16.75
C GLU A 133 0.85 12.47 16.29
N PHE A 134 1.13 11.86 15.14
CA PHE A 134 2.37 12.05 14.39
C PHE A 134 2.19 13.20 13.39
N HIS A 135 3.20 14.06 13.25
CA HIS A 135 3.18 15.16 12.27
C HIS A 135 4.46 15.20 11.43
N ASP A 136 4.26 15.42 10.13
CA ASP A 136 5.33 15.62 9.15
C ASP A 136 4.94 16.59 8.04
N GLU A 137 5.94 17.10 7.33
CA GLU A 137 5.74 18.09 6.25
C GLU A 137 6.60 17.76 5.03
N TYR A 138 5.98 17.84 3.85
CA TYR A 138 6.61 17.54 2.56
C TYR A 138 6.43 18.70 1.57
N GLY A 139 7.46 18.93 0.76
CA GLY A 139 7.44 19.81 -0.38
C GLY A 139 7.41 18.96 -1.65
N ILE A 140 6.49 19.28 -2.55
CA ILE A 140 6.37 18.60 -3.83
C ILE A 140 6.63 19.63 -4.93
N THR A 141 7.60 19.34 -5.80
CA THR A 141 7.87 20.16 -6.98
C THR A 141 7.55 19.37 -8.24
N LEU A 142 6.52 19.82 -8.96
CA LEU A 142 6.09 19.27 -10.24
C LEU A 142 7.12 19.60 -11.32
N THR A 143 7.90 18.60 -11.71
CA THR A 143 9.01 18.77 -12.65
C THR A 143 8.51 18.88 -14.09
N SER A 144 9.42 19.19 -15.03
CA SER A 144 9.11 19.15 -16.46
C SER A 144 8.55 17.80 -16.91
N ALA A 145 9.01 16.69 -16.31
CA ALA A 145 8.50 15.35 -16.61
C ALA A 145 7.04 15.16 -16.20
N PHE A 146 6.61 15.74 -15.06
CA PHE A 146 5.21 15.70 -14.62
C PHE A 146 4.25 16.29 -15.65
N PHE A 147 4.68 17.35 -16.35
CA PHE A 147 3.90 18.04 -17.37
C PHE A 147 4.14 17.51 -18.80
N ASP A 148 4.92 16.43 -18.96
CA ASP A 148 5.38 15.95 -20.27
C ASP A 148 6.08 17.04 -21.12
N LEU A 149 6.83 17.91 -20.44
CA LEU A 149 7.62 18.97 -21.03
C LEU A 149 9.05 18.48 -21.29
N ASN A 150 9.71 19.10 -22.27
CA ASN A 150 11.13 18.88 -22.50
C ASN A 150 11.95 19.31 -21.27
N GLU A 151 12.98 18.54 -20.90
CA GLU A 151 13.82 18.80 -19.71
C GLU A 151 14.49 20.19 -19.68
N THR A 152 14.69 20.81 -20.85
CA THR A 152 15.24 22.17 -20.96
C THR A 152 14.23 23.27 -20.64
N VAL A 153 12.93 22.95 -20.61
CA VAL A 153 11.86 23.87 -20.24
C VAL A 153 11.76 23.90 -18.73
N ASN A 154 11.89 25.08 -18.15
CA ASN A 154 11.62 25.30 -16.74
C ASN A 154 10.09 25.24 -16.52
N SER A 155 9.60 24.16 -15.87
CA SER A 155 8.18 23.96 -15.62
C SER A 155 7.60 25.07 -14.77
N ASN A 156 8.31 25.51 -13.72
CA ASN A 156 7.87 26.58 -12.84
C ASN A 156 7.60 27.88 -13.59
N ASP A 157 8.57 28.35 -14.40
CA ASP A 157 8.41 29.61 -15.13
C ASP A 157 7.30 29.52 -16.18
N PHE A 158 7.20 28.38 -16.86
CA PHE A 158 6.19 28.17 -17.89
C PHE A 158 4.77 28.13 -17.30
N ILE A 159 4.53 27.29 -16.30
CA ILE A 159 3.20 27.08 -15.73
C ILE A 159 2.73 28.34 -15.01
N ASN A 160 3.56 28.94 -14.16
CA ASN A 160 3.19 30.19 -13.50
C ASN A 160 2.99 31.33 -14.51
N GLY A 161 3.82 31.44 -15.55
CA GLY A 161 3.63 32.44 -16.60
C GLY A 161 2.32 32.26 -17.36
N VAL A 162 1.91 31.02 -17.63
CA VAL A 162 0.61 30.70 -18.25
C VAL A 162 -0.55 31.06 -17.32
N MET A 163 -0.42 30.81 -16.02
CA MET A 163 -1.41 31.22 -15.00
C MET A 163 -1.52 32.74 -14.88
N ASP A 164 -0.40 33.46 -14.92
CA ASP A 164 -0.37 34.93 -14.89
C ASP A 164 -1.08 35.56 -16.11
N MET A 165 -1.11 34.84 -17.24
CA MET A 165 -1.90 35.23 -18.41
C MET A 165 -3.41 34.97 -18.26
N GLY A 166 -3.84 34.42 -17.12
CA GLY A 166 -5.23 34.11 -16.80
C GLY A 166 -5.69 32.72 -17.26
N ALA A 167 -4.76 31.83 -17.64
CA ALA A 167 -5.11 30.45 -17.92
C ALA A 167 -5.43 29.68 -16.63
N VAL A 168 -6.27 28.66 -16.74
CA VAL A 168 -6.59 27.75 -15.64
C VAL A 168 -5.84 26.44 -15.87
N VAL A 169 -5.09 26.00 -14.86
CA VAL A 169 -4.41 24.71 -14.85
C VAL A 169 -5.13 23.80 -13.87
N ASN A 170 -5.53 22.62 -14.34
CA ASN A 170 -6.22 21.62 -13.51
C ASN A 170 -5.27 20.45 -13.28
N TYR A 171 -5.18 20.02 -12.02
CA TYR A 171 -4.37 18.88 -11.60
C TYR A 171 -5.28 17.74 -11.18
N THR A 172 -4.81 16.51 -11.35
CA THR A 172 -5.47 15.32 -10.83
C THR A 172 -4.38 14.43 -10.27
N PHE A 173 -4.47 14.17 -8.96
CA PHE A 173 -3.56 13.30 -8.24
C PHE A 173 -4.32 12.07 -7.80
N ASN A 174 -3.69 10.91 -7.98
CA ASN A 174 -4.25 9.65 -7.51
C ASN A 174 -3.64 9.35 -6.15
N LEU A 175 -4.26 9.89 -5.10
CA LEU A 175 -3.84 9.62 -3.73
C LEU A 175 -4.01 8.13 -3.42
N GLN A 176 -2.97 7.54 -2.85
CA GLN A 176 -2.95 6.14 -2.43
C GLN A 176 -2.86 6.04 -0.92
N ALA A 177 -3.40 4.95 -0.37
CA ALA A 177 -3.31 4.61 1.03
C ALA A 177 -2.58 3.28 1.20
N GLU A 178 -1.69 3.19 2.18
CA GLU A 178 -1.12 1.91 2.59
C GLU A 178 -2.23 0.98 3.15
N PRO A 179 -2.06 -0.35 3.08
CA PRO A 179 -3.02 -1.28 3.66
C PRO A 179 -3.32 -0.96 5.14
N GLY A 180 -4.60 -0.74 5.43
CA GLY A 180 -5.09 -0.42 6.78
C GLY A 180 -5.01 1.07 7.16
N TRP A 181 -4.58 1.93 6.24
CA TRP A 181 -4.65 3.39 6.40
C TRP A 181 -5.97 3.94 5.85
N ASN A 182 -6.57 4.86 6.60
CA ASN A 182 -7.70 5.66 6.17
C ASN A 182 -7.19 7.09 5.90
N ASN A 183 -7.00 7.43 4.63
CA ASN A 183 -6.51 8.73 4.20
C ASN A 183 -7.68 9.67 3.91
N GLU A 184 -7.72 10.81 4.58
CA GLU A 184 -8.71 11.89 4.48
C GLU A 184 -8.09 13.21 3.99
#